data_AF-A0A7C1P1B1-F1
#
_entry.id   AF-A0A7C1P1B1-F1
#
_cell.length_a   1.000
_cell.length_b   1.000
_cell.length_c   1.000
_cell.angle_alpha   90.00
_cell.angle_beta   90.00
_cell.angle_gamma   90.00
#
_symmetry.space_group_name_H-M   'P 1'
#
loop_
_entity.id
_entity.type
_entity.pdbx_description
1 polymer ?
#
loop_
_entity_poly.entity_id
_entity_poly.type
_entity_poly.pdbx_seq_one_letter_code
_entity_poly.pdbx_strand_id
1 'polypeptide(L)' 'ELDEGDAQVMTVSAGGNNPGAGMENEGHVMACMERYRSYRSSDNTYQPYGGGPRQPCQLASF' A
#
# COMPACT_ATOMS: atom_id res chain seq x y z
N GLU A 1 28.50 9.71 -35.14
CA GLU A 1 27.72 10.69 -34.36
C GLU A 1 26.62 9.90 -33.64
N LEU A 2 26.47 10.14 -32.34
CA LEU A 2 25.72 9.30 -31.41
C LEU A 2 24.24 9.63 -31.54
N ASP A 3 23.44 8.64 -31.94
CA ASP A 3 21.98 8.71 -32.02
C ASP A 3 21.41 8.84 -30.61
N GLU A 4 20.89 10.03 -30.30
CA GLU A 4 20.34 10.39 -29.00
C GLU A 4 19.01 9.66 -28.79
N GLY A 5 19.06 8.54 -28.09
CA GLY A 5 17.89 7.75 -27.74
C GLY A 5 16.85 8.57 -26.96
N ASP A 6 15.63 8.62 -27.50
CA ASP A 6 14.41 9.08 -26.85
C ASP A 6 14.12 8.25 -25.59
N ALA A 7 14.74 8.62 -24.47
CA ALA A 7 14.36 8.14 -23.15
C ALA A 7 13.08 8.88 -22.72
N GLN A 8 11.92 8.37 -23.15
CA GLN A 8 10.64 8.84 -22.63
C GLN A 8 10.54 8.44 -21.14
N VAL A 9 10.78 9.41 -20.26
CA VAL A 9 10.59 9.30 -18.82
C VAL A 9 9.12 8.92 -18.59
N MET A 10 8.86 7.65 -18.26
CA MET A 10 7.56 7.21 -17.78
C MET A 10 7.32 7.86 -16.43
N THR A 11 6.71 9.04 -16.49
CA THR A 11 6.18 9.72 -15.31
C THR A 11 5.08 8.83 -14.79
N VAL A 12 5.30 8.14 -13.66
CA VAL A 12 4.21 7.46 -12.96
C VAL A 12 3.28 8.55 -12.43
N SER A 13 2.30 8.92 -13.23
CA SER A 13 1.16 9.70 -12.77
C SER A 13 0.43 8.84 -11.74
N ALA A 14 0.75 9.05 -10.45
CA ALA A 14 -0.11 8.67 -9.35
C ALA A 14 -1.38 9.53 -9.44
N GLY A 15 -2.25 9.19 -10.39
CA GLY A 15 -3.58 9.73 -10.51
C GLY A 15 -4.41 9.22 -9.34
N GLY A 16 -4.46 10.00 -8.28
CA GLY A 16 -5.23 9.71 -7.08
C GLY A 16 -5.77 10.98 -6.42
N ASN A 17 -6.33 11.91 -7.20
CA ASN A 17 -7.03 13.07 -6.66
C ASN A 17 -8.42 12.65 -6.14
N ASN A 18 -8.47 12.11 -4.93
CA ASN A 18 -9.69 12.01 -4.11
C ASN A 18 -9.36 12.38 -2.65
N PRO A 19 -9.44 13.67 -2.27
CA PRO A 19 -9.07 14.10 -0.93
C PRO A 19 -10.24 13.98 0.06
N GLY A 20 -10.81 12.78 0.24
CA GLY A 20 -11.97 12.65 1.13
C GLY A 20 -12.41 11.28 1.63
N ALA A 21 -11.79 10.16 1.23
CA ALA A 21 -12.23 8.83 1.70
C ALA A 21 -11.12 7.77 1.84
N GLY A 22 -9.90 8.05 1.35
CA GLY A 22 -8.79 7.09 1.35
C GLY A 22 -7.76 7.31 2.46
N MET A 23 -7.58 8.53 2.96
CA MET A 23 -6.34 8.90 3.69
C MET A 23 -6.25 8.36 5.12
N GLU A 24 -7.35 8.27 5.86
CA GLU A 24 -7.38 7.64 7.19
C GLU A 24 -7.24 6.10 7.11
N ASN A 25 -7.67 5.51 6.00
CA ASN A 25 -7.40 4.10 5.68
C ASN A 25 -5.98 3.91 5.15
N GLU A 26 -5.42 4.86 4.39
CA GLU A 26 -4.07 4.78 3.82
C GLU A 26 -3.01 4.72 4.91
N GLY A 27 -3.13 5.59 5.92
CA GLY A 27 -2.27 5.55 7.10
C GLY A 27 -2.35 4.18 7.77
N HIS A 28 -3.56 3.72 8.08
CA HIS A 28 -3.82 2.42 8.70
C HIS A 28 -3.21 1.26 7.91
N VAL A 29 -3.48 1.21 6.60
CA VAL A 29 -2.96 0.23 5.64
C VAL A 29 -1.44 0.19 5.65
N MET A 30 -0.78 1.36 5.65
CA MET A 30 0.68 1.47 5.69
C MET A 30 1.26 0.88 6.98
N ALA A 31 0.69 1.24 8.15
CA ALA A 31 1.16 0.70 9.43
C ALA A 31 0.95 -0.82 9.54
N CYS A 32 -0.18 -1.32 9.04
CA CYS A 32 -0.47 -2.75 8.99
C CYS A 32 0.49 -3.50 8.05
N MET A 33 0.79 -2.91 6.89
CA MET A 33 1.68 -3.49 5.89
C MET A 33 3.14 -3.52 6.36
N GLU A 34 3.62 -2.49 7.08
CA GLU A 34 4.94 -2.49 7.70
C GLU A 34 5.04 -3.54 8.82
N ARG A 35 4.02 -3.64 9.67
CA ARG A 35 4.02 -4.54 10.83
C ARG A 35 3.86 -6.00 10.45
N TYR A 36 3.02 -6.29 9.45
CA TYR A 36 2.65 -7.65 9.05
C TYR A 36 2.96 -7.89 7.57
N ARG A 37 4.03 -8.66 7.32
CA ARG A 37 4.47 -9.01 5.94
C ARG A 37 3.41 -9.75 5.11
N SER A 38 2.42 -10.38 5.76
CA SER A 38 1.32 -11.11 5.10
C SER A 38 -0.01 -10.34 5.13
N TYR A 39 0.04 -9.03 5.32
CA TYR A 39 -1.13 -8.17 5.28
C TYR A 39 -1.76 -8.12 3.88
N ARG A 40 -3.09 -8.02 3.83
CA ARG A 40 -3.88 -7.79 2.62
C ARG A 40 -4.76 -6.56 2.83
N SER A 41 -4.55 -5.57 1.96
CA SER A 41 -5.34 -4.34 1.95
C SER A 41 -6.78 -4.55 1.43
N SER A 42 -7.02 -5.60 0.63
CA SER A 42 -8.34 -5.92 0.06
C SER A 42 -9.43 -6.14 1.12
N ASP A 43 -9.05 -6.75 2.22
CA ASP A 43 -9.96 -7.22 3.28
C ASP A 43 -9.50 -6.79 4.68
N ASN A 44 -8.46 -5.97 4.76
CA ASN A 44 -7.85 -5.48 5.99
C ASN A 44 -7.46 -6.60 6.98
N THR A 45 -6.90 -7.71 6.48
CA THR A 45 -6.48 -8.83 7.34
C THR A 45 -5.04 -9.25 7.14
N TYR A 46 -4.46 -9.88 8.15
CA TYR A 46 -3.12 -10.45 8.11
C TYR A 46 -3.10 -11.92 8.56
N GLN A 47 -2.06 -12.64 8.15
CA GLN A 47 -1.81 -14.01 8.60
C GLN A 47 -0.94 -14.01 9.87
N PRO A 48 -1.41 -14.55 11.01
CA PRO A 48 -0.58 -14.70 12.20
C PRO A 48 0.49 -15.79 12.02
N TYR A 49 1.67 -15.58 12.62
CA TYR A 49 2.83 -16.47 12.51
C TYR A 49 2.58 -17.91 12.99
N GLY A 50 1.60 -18.13 13.86
CA GLY A 50 1.24 -19.46 14.37
C GLY A 50 0.44 -20.34 13.41
N GLY A 51 0.07 -19.84 12.23
CA GLY A 51 -0.79 -20.58 11.29
C GLY A 51 -2.22 -20.70 11.83
N GLY A 52 -3.08 -19.76 11.47
CA GLY A 52 -4.48 -19.72 11.88
C GLY A 52 -5.33 -18.94 10.89
N PRO A 53 -6.62 -18.71 11.16
CA PRO A 53 -7.43 -17.83 10.33
C PRO A 53 -6.85 -16.42 10.29
N ARG A 54 -7.02 -15.72 9.16
CA ARG A 54 -6.59 -14.33 9.01
C ARG A 54 -7.31 -13.46 10.06
N GLN A 55 -6.59 -12.51 10.63
CA GLN A 55 -7.09 -11.61 11.66
C GLN A 55 -7.19 -10.18 11.12
N PRO A 56 -8.23 -9.41 11.49
CA PRO A 56 -8.33 -8.01 11.08
C PRO A 56 -7.19 -7.18 11.69
N CYS A 57 -6.65 -6.24 10.92
CA CYS A 57 -5.70 -5.28 11.46
C CYS A 57 -6.43 -4.13 12.18
N GLN A 58 -5.93 -3.73 13.34
CA GLN A 58 -6.53 -2.67 14.17
C GLN A 58 -5.52 -1.57 14.54
N LEU A 59 -4.34 -1.54 13.91
CA LEU A 59 -3.32 -0.53 14.20
C LEU A 59 -3.80 0.84 13.73
N ALA A 60 -4.01 1.78 14.64
CA ALA A 60 -4.17 3.17 14.25
C ALA A 60 -2.82 3.70 13.75
N SER A 61 -2.84 4.49 12.68
CA SER A 61 -1.69 5.33 12.33
C SER A 61 -1.82 6.62 13.10
N PHE A 62 -0.79 6.90 13.90
CA PHE A 62 -0.70 8.04 14.80
C PHE A 62 -0.10 9.25 14.09
#